data_AF-A0A235EJ52-F1
#
_entry.id   AF-A0A235EJ52-F1
#
_cell.length_a   1.000
_cell.length_b   1.000
_cell.length_c   1.000
_cell.angle_alpha   90.00
_cell.angle_beta   90.00
_cell.angle_gamma   90.00
#
_symmetry.space_group_name_H-M   'P 1'
#
loop_
_entity.id
_entity.type
_entity.pdbx_description
1 polymer ?
#
loop_
_entity_poly.entity_id
_entity_poly.type
_entity_poly.pdbx_seq_one_letter_code
_entity_poly.pdbx_strand_id
1 'polypeptide(L)'
;MLREAKRLHRAATSDALSESLPVLRRLLAARAVPACPLQALFRDRASLQRKHVLRMLAFEAGHAGWEAYSQALSGLDSQSVVLSVAAQRSTAMLKHWFVGEQQAAQFASAHGGLVTRVGHQGAVVWPVPERQRGREGER
;
A
#
# COMPACT_ATOMS: atom_id res chain seq x y z
N MET A 1 10.47 -2.36 -2.35
CA MET A 1 9.86 -1.12 -1.81
C MET A 1 10.21 0.17 -2.56
N LEU A 2 11.48 0.47 -2.87
CA LEU A 2 11.84 1.73 -3.56
C LEU A 2 11.13 1.94 -4.91
N ARG A 3 10.92 0.87 -5.68
CA ARG A 3 10.13 0.91 -6.93
C ARG A 3 8.68 1.34 -6.67
N GLU A 4 8.07 0.85 -5.60
CA GLU A 4 6.70 1.21 -5.22
C GLU A 4 6.61 2.66 -4.76
N ALA A 5 7.56 3.12 -3.95
CA ALA A 5 7.63 4.52 -3.55
C ALA A 5 7.79 5.46 -4.76
N LYS A 6 8.58 5.08 -5.77
CA LYS A 6 8.73 5.83 -7.02
C LYS A 6 7.41 5.88 -7.81
N ARG A 7 6.70 4.75 -7.89
CA ARG A 7 5.39 4.66 -8.56
C ARG A 7 4.34 5.54 -7.88
N LEU A 8 4.21 5.43 -6.56
CA LEU A 8 3.27 6.21 -5.77
C LEU A 8 3.61 7.71 -5.78
N HIS A 9 4.89 8.06 -5.76
CA HIS A 9 5.33 9.45 -5.93
C HIS A 9 4.89 10.01 -7.29
N ARG A 10 5.12 9.27 -8.38
CA ARG A 10 4.65 9.67 -9.72
C ARG A 10 3.13 9.85 -9.77
N ALA A 11 2.38 8.94 -9.15
CA ALA A 11 0.92 9.04 -9.09
C ALA A 11 0.49 10.27 -8.26
N ALA A 12 1.12 10.53 -7.11
CA ALA A 12 0.81 11.69 -6.27
C ALA A 12 1.02 13.03 -6.98
N THR A 13 2.04 13.11 -7.84
CA THR A 13 2.36 14.32 -8.62
C THR A 13 1.58 14.42 -9.94
N SER A 14 0.75 13.42 -10.28
CA SER A 14 -0.02 13.38 -11.53
C SER A 14 -1.12 14.44 -11.54
N ASP A 15 -1.43 14.95 -12.73
CA ASP A 15 -2.56 15.87 -12.95
C ASP A 15 -3.90 15.12 -12.98
N ALA A 16 -3.87 13.82 -13.27
CA ALA A 16 -5.06 12.98 -13.25
C ALA A 16 -5.56 12.80 -11.82
N LEU A 17 -6.79 13.25 -11.55
CA LEU A 17 -7.43 13.14 -10.23
C LEU A 17 -7.57 11.68 -9.77
N SER A 18 -7.87 10.78 -10.69
CA SER A 18 -8.01 9.34 -10.42
C SER A 18 -6.71 8.69 -9.94
N GLU A 19 -5.55 9.24 -10.31
CA GLU A 19 -4.24 8.74 -9.90
C GLU A 19 -3.72 9.42 -8.63
N SER A 20 -3.85 10.74 -8.56
CA SER A 20 -3.27 11.56 -7.49
C SER A 20 -4.09 11.49 -6.20
N LEU A 21 -5.41 11.67 -6.26
CA LEU A 21 -6.25 11.80 -5.07
C LEU A 21 -6.15 10.60 -4.11
N PRO A 22 -6.11 9.33 -4.56
CA PRO A 22 -5.93 8.20 -3.65
C PRO A 22 -4.62 8.28 -2.85
N VAL A 23 -3.52 8.69 -3.50
CA VAL A 23 -2.22 8.79 -2.83
C VAL A 23 -2.17 10.01 -1.90
N LEU A 24 -2.75 11.13 -2.30
CA LEU A 24 -2.83 12.33 -1.45
C LEU A 24 -3.66 12.09 -0.19
N ARG A 25 -4.78 11.38 -0.31
CA ARG A 25 -5.60 10.98 0.84
C ARG A 25 -4.83 10.07 1.80
N ARG A 26 -4.05 9.12 1.27
CA ARG A 26 -3.19 8.25 2.08
C ARG A 26 -2.10 9.04 2.82
N LEU A 27 -1.44 9.98 2.14
CA LEU A 27 -0.43 10.85 2.76
C LEU A 27 -0.99 11.64 3.96
N LEU A 28 -2.21 12.18 3.82
CA LEU A 28 -2.90 12.90 4.88
C LEU A 28 -3.32 11.98 6.03
N ALA A 29 -3.93 10.83 5.70
CA ALA A 29 -4.38 9.86 6.70
C ALA A 29 -3.21 9.29 7.53
N ALA A 30 -2.08 9.01 6.88
CA ALA A 30 -0.86 8.57 7.54
C ALA A 30 -0.11 9.70 8.26
N ARG A 31 -0.55 10.97 8.13
CA ARG A 31 0.13 12.16 8.66
C ARG A 31 1.60 12.26 8.20
N ALA A 32 1.88 11.78 6.98
CA ALA A 32 3.21 11.79 6.40
C ALA A 32 3.62 13.16 5.83
N VAL A 33 2.65 14.06 5.72
CA VAL A 33 2.77 15.47 5.34
C VAL A 33 2.04 16.34 6.37
N PRO A 34 2.31 17.65 6.44
CA PRO A 34 1.57 18.56 7.30
C PRO A 34 0.06 18.48 7.06
N ALA A 35 -0.72 18.62 8.13
CA ALA A 35 -2.17 18.65 8.04
C ALA A 35 -2.62 19.87 7.24
N CYS A 36 -3.28 19.64 6.11
CA CYS A 36 -3.85 20.67 5.25
C CYS A 36 -5.07 20.11 4.51
N PRO A 37 -5.94 20.98 3.96
CA PRO A 37 -7.05 20.52 3.14
C PRO A 37 -6.55 19.75 1.90
N LEU A 38 -7.25 18.68 1.52
CA LEU A 38 -6.88 17.84 0.37
C LEU A 38 -6.72 18.66 -0.92
N GLN A 39 -7.57 19.66 -1.14
CA GLN A 39 -7.48 20.53 -2.31
C GLN A 39 -6.19 21.38 -2.30
N ALA A 40 -5.78 21.87 -1.13
CA ALA A 40 -4.52 22.62 -1.00
C ALA A 40 -3.32 21.71 -1.30
N LEU A 41 -3.34 20.48 -0.77
CA LEU A 41 -2.31 19.49 -1.09
C LEU A 41 -2.29 19.10 -2.56
N PHE A 42 -3.46 18.99 -3.21
CA PHE A 42 -3.54 18.70 -4.63
C PHE A 42 -2.93 19.83 -5.46
N ARG A 43 -3.20 21.10 -5.12
CA ARG A 43 -2.60 22.26 -5.80
C ARG A 43 -1.09 22.29 -5.65
N ASP A 44 -0.58 21.98 -4.46
CA ASP A 44 0.85 21.95 -4.14
C ASP A 44 1.51 20.57 -4.37
N ARG A 45 0.85 19.64 -5.08
CA ARG A 45 1.34 18.25 -5.23
C ARG A 45 2.76 18.15 -5.80
N ALA A 46 3.21 19.14 -6.55
CA ALA A 46 4.56 19.22 -7.09
C ALA A 46 5.65 19.35 -6.01
N SER A 47 5.32 19.88 -4.82
CA SER A 47 6.24 19.97 -3.68
C SER A 47 6.46 18.62 -2.99
N LEU A 48 5.66 17.60 -3.32
CA LEU A 48 5.76 16.28 -2.73
C LEU A 48 7.06 15.59 -3.12
N GLN A 49 7.80 15.19 -2.09
CA GLN A 49 9.04 14.44 -2.23
C GLN A 49 8.81 12.96 -1.94
N ARG A 50 9.66 12.10 -2.53
CA ARG A 50 9.61 10.64 -2.32
C ARG A 50 9.72 10.24 -0.85
N LYS A 51 10.39 11.04 -0.01
CA LYS A 51 10.48 10.83 1.43
C LYS A 51 9.11 10.82 2.12
N HIS A 52 8.14 11.62 1.66
CA HIS A 52 6.79 11.64 2.20
C HIS A 52 6.07 10.31 1.92
N VAL A 53 6.26 9.76 0.72
CA VAL A 53 5.72 8.45 0.34
C VAL A 53 6.36 7.32 1.14
N LEU A 54 7.68 7.35 1.34
CA LEU A 54 8.37 6.34 2.15
C LEU A 54 7.92 6.39 3.61
N ARG A 55 7.76 7.58 4.17
CA ARG A 55 7.22 7.79 5.52
C ARG A 55 5.79 7.30 5.66
N MET A 56 4.92 7.59 4.68
CA MET A 56 3.56 7.07 4.62
C MET A 56 3.54 5.53 4.63
N LEU A 57 4.35 4.90 3.78
CA LEU A 57 4.43 3.44 3.70
C LEU A 57 4.89 2.81 5.03
N ALA A 58 5.86 3.44 5.70
CA ALA A 58 6.32 2.99 7.01
C ALA A 58 5.20 3.08 8.07
N PHE A 59 4.47 4.20 8.10
CA PHE A 59 3.36 4.39 9.04
C PHE A 59 2.19 3.43 8.79
N GLU A 60 1.83 3.20 7.52
CA GLU A 60 0.79 2.22 7.16
C GLU A 60 1.20 0.79 7.55
N ALA A 61 2.49 0.47 7.49
CA ALA A 61 3.05 -0.79 7.96
C ALA A 61 3.22 -0.86 9.50
N GLY A 62 2.87 0.19 10.24
CA GLY A 62 2.94 0.23 11.70
C GLY A 62 4.32 0.57 12.28
N HIS A 63 5.25 1.06 11.47
CA HIS A 63 6.58 1.46 11.90
C HIS A 63 6.67 2.97 12.16
N ALA A 64 7.55 3.38 13.08
CA ALA A 64 7.75 4.79 13.45
C ALA A 64 8.41 5.66 12.35
N GLY A 65 8.98 5.04 11.31
CA GLY A 65 9.69 5.75 10.26
C GLY A 65 10.25 4.82 9.19
N TRP A 66 10.77 5.42 8.12
CA TRP A 66 11.33 4.66 7.00
C TRP A 66 12.53 3.82 7.42
N GLU A 67 13.36 4.33 8.33
CA GLU A 67 14.55 3.65 8.84
C GLU A 67 14.17 2.32 9.52
N ALA A 68 13.24 2.37 10.47
CA ALA A 68 12.74 1.19 11.18
C ALA A 68 12.07 0.19 10.22
N TYR A 69 11.31 0.70 9.24
CA TYR A 69 10.68 -0.16 8.24
C TYR A 69 11.70 -0.79 7.29
N SER A 70 12.72 -0.05 6.87
CA SER A 70 13.76 -0.54 5.97
C SER A 70 14.56 -1.69 6.59
N GLN A 71 14.87 -1.61 7.89
CA GLN A 71 15.54 -2.68 8.62
C GLN A 71 14.66 -3.94 8.72
N ALA A 72 13.36 -3.76 9.00
CA ALA A 72 12.41 -4.88 9.01
C ALA A 72 12.28 -5.55 7.63
N LEU A 73 12.35 -4.77 6.56
CA LEU A 73 12.31 -5.28 5.18
C LEU A 73 13.58 -6.03 4.78
N SER A 74 14.75 -5.68 5.33
CA SER A 74 16.00 -6.37 5.04
C SER A 74 16.00 -7.84 5.48
N GLY A 75 15.17 -8.20 6.47
CA GLY A 75 15.01 -9.57 6.95
C GLY A 75 13.93 -10.37 6.20
N LEU A 76 13.20 -9.76 5.27
CA LEU A 76 12.07 -10.37 4.58
C LEU A 76 12.47 -10.88 3.19
N ASP A 77 11.98 -12.06 2.81
CA ASP A 77 12.15 -12.57 1.45
C ASP A 77 11.42 -11.68 0.43
N SER A 78 11.97 -11.58 -0.77
CA SER A 78 11.46 -10.77 -1.88
C SER A 78 10.00 -11.05 -2.22
N GLN A 79 9.53 -12.31 -2.09
CA GLN A 79 8.13 -12.65 -2.34
C GLN A 79 7.20 -12.00 -1.31
N SER A 80 7.55 -12.02 -0.02
CA SER A 80 6.75 -11.40 1.04
C SER A 80 6.61 -9.88 0.85
N VAL A 81 7.67 -9.22 0.37
CA VAL A 81 7.65 -7.79 0.04
C VAL A 81 6.72 -7.51 -1.14
N VAL A 82 6.74 -8.34 -2.19
CA VAL A 82 5.84 -8.20 -3.34
C VAL A 82 4.38 -8.36 -2.92
N LEU A 83 4.09 -9.33 -2.06
CA LEU A 83 2.75 -9.60 -1.56
C LEU A 83 2.23 -8.46 -0.67
N SER A 84 3.08 -7.91 0.20
CA SER A 84 2.74 -6.70 0.98
C SER A 84 2.39 -5.52 0.06
N VAL A 85 3.19 -5.30 -0.99
CA VAL A 85 2.91 -4.26 -2.00
C VAL A 85 1.60 -4.53 -2.74
N ALA A 86 1.32 -5.79 -3.13
CA ALA A 86 0.09 -6.16 -3.80
C ALA A 86 -1.15 -5.93 -2.90
N ALA A 87 -1.06 -6.30 -1.62
CA ALA A 87 -2.10 -6.06 -0.64
C ALA A 87 -2.38 -4.56 -0.43
N GLN A 88 -1.34 -3.71 -0.47
CA GLN A 88 -1.49 -2.25 -0.38
C GLN A 88 -2.08 -1.63 -1.66
N ARG A 89 -1.76 -2.19 -2.83
CA ARG A 89 -2.25 -1.70 -4.13
C ARG A 89 -3.72 -1.96 -4.38
N SER A 90 -4.24 -3.04 -3.81
CA SER A 90 -5.54 -3.55 -4.21
C SER A 90 -6.66 -3.04 -3.31
N THR A 91 -7.46 -2.12 -3.85
CA THR A 91 -8.85 -1.87 -3.40
C THR A 91 -9.81 -2.94 -3.91
N ALA A 92 -9.38 -3.77 -4.87
CA ALA A 92 -10.17 -4.82 -5.53
C ALA A 92 -9.93 -6.24 -4.95
N MET A 93 -8.99 -6.40 -4.02
CA MET A 93 -8.79 -7.66 -3.30
C MET A 93 -9.75 -7.68 -2.13
N LEU A 94 -10.53 -8.74 -2.05
CA LEU A 94 -11.25 -9.10 -0.84
C LEU A 94 -10.23 -9.32 0.28
N LYS A 95 -10.14 -8.34 1.18
CA LYS A 95 -9.37 -8.43 2.41
C LYS A 95 -10.30 -8.97 3.48
N HIS A 96 -10.00 -10.14 4.01
CA HIS A 96 -10.66 -10.62 5.22
C HIS A 96 -9.96 -9.97 6.41
N TRP A 97 -10.68 -9.10 7.11
CA TRP A 97 -10.14 -8.31 8.22
C TRP A 97 -10.35 -9.02 9.55
N PHE A 98 -9.30 -9.01 10.37
CA PHE A 98 -9.27 -9.60 11.70
C PHE A 98 -8.77 -8.57 12.71
N VAL A 99 -9.25 -8.70 13.95
CA VAL A 99 -8.91 -7.76 15.03
C VAL A 99 -7.41 -7.80 15.35
N GLY A 100 -6.74 -8.93 15.11
CA GLY A 100 -5.31 -9.08 15.30
C GLY A 100 -4.66 -10.03 14.30
N GLU A 101 -3.35 -9.91 14.18
CA GLU A 101 -2.51 -10.72 13.28
C GLU A 101 -2.62 -12.23 13.57
N GLN A 102 -2.72 -12.60 14.84
CA GLN A 102 -2.80 -13.99 15.27
C GLN A 102 -4.09 -14.68 14.76
N GLN A 103 -5.20 -13.95 14.71
CA GLN A 103 -6.47 -14.43 14.16
C GLN A 103 -6.39 -14.57 12.64
N ALA A 104 -5.75 -13.61 11.96
CA ALA A 104 -5.50 -13.71 10.52
C ALA A 104 -4.61 -14.92 10.18
N ALA A 105 -3.59 -15.20 11.01
CA ALA A 105 -2.71 -16.36 10.84
C ALA A 105 -3.45 -17.69 11.04
N GLN A 106 -4.27 -17.81 12.08
CA GLN A 106 -5.12 -18.99 12.26
C GLN A 106 -6.06 -19.19 11.07
N PHE A 107 -6.70 -18.12 10.60
CA PHE A 107 -7.58 -18.20 9.45
C PHE A 107 -6.84 -18.66 8.19
N ALA A 108 -5.67 -18.07 7.90
CA ALA A 108 -4.85 -18.42 6.74
C ALA A 108 -4.31 -19.85 6.80
N SER A 109 -4.00 -20.38 7.99
CA SER A 109 -3.58 -21.78 8.14
C SER A 109 -4.68 -22.78 7.76
N ALA A 110 -5.96 -22.41 7.97
CA ALA A 110 -7.10 -23.26 7.68
C ALA A 110 -7.64 -23.10 6.24
N HIS A 111 -7.55 -21.89 5.66
CA HIS A 111 -8.21 -21.55 4.39
C HIS A 111 -7.24 -21.11 3.28
N GLY A 112 -5.95 -21.09 3.56
CA GLY A 112 -4.94 -20.50 2.69
C GLY A 112 -5.03 -18.97 2.65
N GLY A 113 -4.30 -18.37 1.71
CA GLY A 113 -4.16 -16.92 1.61
C GLY A 113 -2.96 -16.41 2.41
N LEU A 114 -2.70 -15.11 2.29
CA LEU A 114 -1.51 -14.48 2.83
C LEU A 114 -1.89 -13.49 3.91
N VAL A 115 -1.23 -13.61 5.07
CA VAL A 115 -1.43 -12.72 6.20
C VAL A 115 -0.61 -11.45 5.96
N THR A 116 -1.27 -10.31 6.12
CA THR A 116 -0.61 -9.00 6.17
C THR A 116 -1.12 -8.22 7.37
N ARG A 117 -0.24 -7.44 7.98
CA ARG A 117 -0.59 -6.56 9.09
C ARG A 117 -0.88 -5.15 8.55
N VAL A 118 -1.96 -4.55 9.02
CA VAL A 118 -2.32 -3.16 8.72
C VAL A 118 -2.65 -2.45 10.03
N GLY A 119 -1.73 -1.64 10.53
CA GLY A 119 -1.85 -1.01 11.86
C GLY A 119 -1.91 -2.05 12.99
N HIS A 120 -3.03 -2.11 13.72
CA HIS A 120 -3.29 -3.09 14.79
C HIS A 120 -4.06 -4.33 14.30
N GLN A 121 -4.57 -4.32 13.08
CA GLN A 121 -5.40 -5.39 12.53
C GLN A 121 -4.58 -6.36 11.68
N GLY A 122 -5.07 -7.60 11.59
CA GLY A 122 -4.59 -8.60 10.63
C GLY A 122 -5.51 -8.64 9.43
N ALA A 123 -4.98 -8.86 8.23
CA ALA A 123 -5.77 -9.08 7.03
C ALA A 123 -5.28 -10.30 6.28
N VAL A 124 -6.19 -11.15 5.81
CA VAL A 124 -5.88 -12.24 4.87
C VAL A 124 -6.25 -11.77 3.47
N VAL A 125 -5.29 -11.90 2.56
CA VAL A 125 -5.42 -11.46 1.18
C VAL A 125 -5.16 -12.63 0.25
N TRP A 126 -6.03 -12.82 -0.75
CA TRP A 126 -5.79 -13.79 -1.82
C TRP A 126 -5.29 -13.06 -3.06
N PRO A 127 -4.17 -13.48 -3.65
CA PRO A 127 -3.79 -12.95 -4.96
C PRO A 127 -4.97 -13.25 -5.91
N VAL A 128 -5.62 -12.19 -6.38
CA VAL A 128 -6.60 -12.33 -7.46
C VAL A 128 -5.79 -12.82 -8.65
N PRO A 129 -6.11 -13.99 -9.24
CA PRO A 129 -5.44 -14.41 -10.47
C PRO A 129 -5.65 -13.28 -11.48
N GLU A 130 -4.55 -12.78 -12.06
CA GLU A 130 -4.62 -11.79 -13.13
C GLU A 130 -5.59 -12.33 -14.18
N ARG A 131 -6.78 -11.73 -14.30
CA ARG A 131 -7.68 -12.08 -15.39
C ARG A 131 -6.90 -11.82 -16.67
N GLN A 132 -6.63 -12.89 -17.43
CA GLN A 132 -5.94 -12.87 -18.70
C GLN A 132 -6.50 -11.72 -19.55
N ARG A 133 -5.73 -10.63 -19.66
CA ARG A 133 -6.05 -9.52 -20.53
C ARG A 133 -5.57 -9.93 -21.93
N GLY A 134 -6.42 -10.64 -22.68
CA GLY A 134 -6.08 -11.04 -24.05
C GLY A 134 -6.95 -12.14 -24.64
N ARG A 135 -8.22 -11.84 -24.95
CA ARG A 135 -8.97 -12.43 -26.07
C ARG A 135 -10.01 -11.43 -26.58
N GLU A 136 -9.54 -10.32 -27.13
CA GLU A 136 -10.32 -9.53 -28.10
C GLU A 136 -9.34 -9.12 -29.20
N GLY A 137 -9.37 -9.90 -30.27
CA GLY A 137 -8.48 -9.80 -31.42
C GLY A 137 -8.71 -10.96 -32.37
N GLU A 138 -9.99 -11.25 -32.67
CA GLU A 138 -10.36 -12.14 -33.76
C GLU A 138 -11.74 -11.74 -34.28
N ARG A 139 -11.76 -10.78 -35.20
CA ARG A 139 -12.60 -10.74 -36.40
C ARG A 139 -11.88 -9.95 -37.48
#